data_AF-A0A7I7SUP7-F1
#
_entry.id   AF-A0A7I7SUP7-F1
#
_cell.length_a   1.000
_cell.length_b   1.000
_cell.length_c   1.000
_cell.angle_alpha   90.00
_cell.angle_beta   90.00
_cell.angle_gamma   90.00
#
_symmetry.space_group_name_H-M   'P 1'
#
loop_
_entity.id
_entity.type
_entity.pdbx_description
1 polymer ?
#
loop_
_entity_poly.entity_id
_entity_poly.type
_entity_poly.pdbx_seq_one_letter_code
_entity_poly.pdbx_strand_id
1 'polypeptide(L)'
;MASTRLVSAIVVGGVIAAAASTGIAWAGGPDGGTDNPNEVSEAVGTGAFLGVLEGFRATGATNGEASARVIAACEQAGGIECSVDEVTNENLCIVSVADDGNSTVAGGAGPTVEAARQDALQRAAANGTPFGPGAGIVISACP
;
A
#
# COMPACT_ATOMS: atom_id res chain seq x y z
N MET A 1 -7.36 -28.16 5.43
CA MET A 1 -5.98 -27.89 4.96
C MET A 1 -5.65 -26.43 5.26
N ALA A 2 -4.69 -26.17 6.13
CA ALA A 2 -4.26 -24.81 6.46
C ALA A 2 -3.31 -24.31 5.36
N SER A 3 -3.72 -23.31 4.59
CA SER A 3 -2.84 -22.62 3.64
C SER A 3 -1.95 -21.67 4.43
N THR A 4 -0.74 -22.12 4.73
CA THR A 4 0.32 -21.28 5.28
C THR A 4 0.82 -20.36 4.15
N ARG A 5 0.33 -19.13 4.11
CA ARG A 5 1.01 -18.09 3.33
C ARG A 5 2.27 -17.66 4.07
N LEU A 6 3.34 -17.41 3.32
CA LEU A 6 4.55 -16.75 3.81
C LEU A 6 4.23 -15.29 4.10
N VAL A 7 3.44 -15.07 5.15
CA VAL A 7 3.31 -13.78 5.80
C VAL A 7 4.54 -13.66 6.69
N SER A 8 5.41 -12.70 6.40
CA SER A 8 6.50 -12.36 7.30
C SER A 8 5.88 -11.88 8.61
N ALA A 9 5.81 -12.77 9.59
CA ALA A 9 5.17 -12.53 10.87
C ALA A 9 5.99 -11.49 11.65
N ILE A 10 5.60 -10.22 11.55
CA ILE A 10 6.05 -9.21 12.51
C ILE A 10 5.21 -9.41 13.76
N VAL A 11 5.78 -10.15 14.70
CA VAL A 11 5.26 -10.37 16.04
C VAL A 11 5.09 -9.00 16.71
N VAL A 12 3.85 -8.66 17.06
CA VAL A 12 3.54 -7.54 17.95
C VAL A 12 4.09 -7.87 19.33
N GLY A 13 5.27 -7.31 19.63
CA GLY A 13 5.87 -7.24 20.95
C GLY A 13 6.16 -5.78 21.25
N GLY A 14 5.30 -5.15 22.06
CA GLY A 14 5.53 -3.77 22.49
C GLY A 14 6.79 -3.66 23.35
N VAL A 15 7.67 -2.71 23.02
CA VAL A 15 8.48 -1.89 23.95
C VAL A 15 8.93 -0.66 23.15
N ILE A 16 8.68 0.53 23.69
CA ILE A 16 9.25 1.80 23.22
C ILE A 16 10.77 1.75 23.49
N ALA A 17 11.60 1.66 22.45
CA ALA A 17 13.01 2.01 22.51
C ALA A 17 13.52 2.31 21.10
N ALA A 18 14.11 3.49 20.92
CA ALA A 18 14.76 3.92 19.70
C ALA A 18 15.80 2.87 19.26
N ALA A 19 15.57 2.23 18.11
CA ALA A 19 16.54 1.41 17.42
C ALA A 19 16.35 1.60 15.92
N ALA A 20 17.21 2.44 15.34
CA ALA A 20 17.40 2.54 13.90
C ALA A 20 17.71 1.14 13.36
N SER A 21 16.72 0.54 12.71
CA SER A 21 16.84 -0.71 11.96
C SER A 21 16.37 -0.42 10.56
N THR A 22 17.33 -0.09 9.69
CA THR A 22 17.14 0.06 8.26
C THR A 22 16.85 -1.31 7.67
N GLY A 23 15.57 -1.66 7.55
CA GLY A 23 15.10 -2.89 6.93
C GLY A 23 13.89 -2.58 6.06
N ILE A 24 14.03 -2.81 4.76
CA ILE A 24 13.09 -2.55 3.65
C ILE A 24 12.57 -1.11 3.55
N ALA A 25 13.44 -0.24 3.05
CA ALA A 25 13.04 1.03 2.45
C ALA A 25 12.34 0.74 1.11
N TRP A 26 11.01 0.68 1.11
CA TRP A 26 10.23 0.97 -0.09
C TRP A 26 9.84 2.44 -0.03
N ALA A 27 10.71 3.26 -0.63
CA ALA A 27 10.53 4.63 -1.10
C ALA A 27 9.53 5.56 -0.37
N GLY A 28 9.44 5.51 0.96
CA GLY A 28 8.96 6.64 1.75
C GLY A 28 10.06 7.70 1.77
N GLY A 29 10.07 8.61 0.79
CA GLY A 29 10.85 9.85 0.88
C GLY A 29 10.52 10.58 2.20
N PRO A 30 11.44 11.39 2.74
CA PRO A 30 11.24 12.07 4.03
C PRO A 30 9.88 12.76 4.09
N ASP A 31 9.22 12.70 5.24
CA ASP A 31 7.91 13.31 5.51
C ASP A 31 7.94 14.82 5.19
N GLY A 32 7.69 15.15 3.94
CA GLY A 32 7.49 16.51 3.49
C GLY A 32 6.14 16.97 3.97
N GLY A 33 6.10 17.57 5.16
CA GLY A 33 4.92 18.32 5.61
C GLY A 33 4.65 19.43 4.60
N THR A 34 3.48 19.41 3.99
CA THR A 34 3.12 20.41 2.99
C THR A 34 2.62 21.66 3.73
N ASP A 35 3.31 22.78 3.55
CA ASP A 35 2.88 24.11 4.05
C ASP A 35 1.74 24.70 3.19
N ASN A 36 1.20 23.89 2.25
CA ASN A 36 0.14 24.26 1.32
C ASN A 36 -1.11 23.40 1.56
N PRO A 37 -2.27 23.99 1.87
CA PRO A 37 -3.53 23.25 2.09
C PRO A 37 -4.09 22.58 0.82
N ASN A 38 -3.43 22.75 -0.33
CA ASN A 38 -3.76 22.09 -1.60
C ASN A 38 -2.84 20.89 -1.90
N GLU A 39 -1.75 20.70 -1.16
CA GLU A 39 -0.87 19.54 -1.29
C GLU A 39 -1.32 18.50 -0.25
N VAL A 40 -2.47 17.89 -0.51
CA VAL A 40 -2.94 16.76 0.28
C VAL A 40 -2.18 15.52 -0.15
N SER A 41 -1.64 14.79 0.83
CA SER A 41 -1.05 13.48 0.58
C SER A 41 -2.17 12.47 0.37
N GLU A 42 -2.00 11.57 -0.58
CA GLU A 42 -2.95 10.51 -0.87
C GLU A 42 -2.29 9.14 -0.77
N ALA A 43 -2.97 8.22 -0.09
CA ALA A 43 -2.54 6.85 0.08
C ALA A 43 -3.59 5.89 -0.46
N VAL A 44 -3.12 4.80 -1.05
CA VAL A 44 -3.91 3.63 -1.42
C VAL A 44 -3.38 2.39 -0.69
N GLY A 45 -4.28 1.49 -0.36
CA GLY A 45 -3.97 0.27 0.37
C GLY A 45 -4.96 -0.84 0.03
N THR A 46 -4.69 -2.02 0.57
CA THR A 46 -5.54 -3.21 0.36
C THR A 46 -5.90 -3.82 1.71
N GLY A 47 -7.16 -4.24 1.82
CA GLY A 47 -7.69 -4.98 2.94
C GLY A 47 -8.11 -6.38 2.52
N ALA A 48 -7.75 -7.38 3.31
CA ALA A 48 -8.21 -8.76 3.12
C ALA A 48 -9.50 -9.04 3.92
N PHE A 49 -10.53 -9.54 3.24
CA PHE A 49 -11.81 -9.95 3.80
C PHE A 49 -12.10 -11.42 3.44
N LEU A 50 -11.86 -12.35 4.37
CA LEU A 50 -12.15 -13.78 4.18
C LEU A 50 -11.62 -14.37 2.86
N GLY A 51 -10.45 -13.90 2.39
CA GLY A 51 -9.82 -14.35 1.15
C GLY A 51 -10.15 -13.52 -0.10
N VAL A 52 -10.87 -12.40 0.04
CA VAL A 52 -11.08 -11.38 -1.00
C VAL A 52 -10.25 -10.14 -0.68
N LEU A 53 -9.57 -9.57 -1.68
CA LEU A 53 -8.81 -8.33 -1.54
C LEU A 53 -9.63 -7.13 -2.01
N GLU A 54 -9.78 -6.13 -1.15
CA GLU A 54 -10.52 -4.89 -1.40
C GLU A 54 -9.60 -3.69 -1.24
N GLY A 55 -9.73 -2.68 -2.10
CA GLY A 55 -8.88 -1.49 -2.06
C GLY A 55 -9.45 -0.36 -1.19
N PHE A 56 -8.58 0.34 -0.46
CA PHE A 56 -8.90 1.52 0.34
C PHE A 56 -8.07 2.71 -0.08
N ARG A 57 -8.65 3.90 -0.02
CA ARG A 57 -7.94 5.17 -0.24
C ARG A 57 -8.26 6.15 0.87
N ALA A 58 -7.29 6.96 1.25
CA ALA A 58 -7.49 8.06 2.17
C ALA A 58 -6.49 9.17 1.89
N THR A 59 -6.87 10.38 2.27
CA THR A 59 -6.02 11.57 2.19
C THR A 59 -5.66 12.07 3.57
N GLY A 60 -4.51 12.73 3.68
CA GLY A 60 -4.01 13.35 4.89
C GLY A 60 -3.19 14.61 4.58
N ALA A 61 -2.87 15.40 5.60
CA ALA A 61 -1.99 16.55 5.43
C ALA A 61 -0.53 16.12 5.18
N THR A 62 -0.18 14.87 5.54
CA THR A 62 1.13 14.28 5.29
C THR A 62 0.99 12.83 4.80
N ASN A 63 2.05 12.29 4.19
CA ASN A 63 2.10 10.89 3.76
C ASN A 63 1.85 9.94 4.93
N GLY A 64 2.42 10.24 6.11
CA GLY A 64 2.16 9.48 7.34
C GLY A 64 0.70 9.52 7.80
N GLU A 65 0.04 10.67 7.72
CA GLU A 65 -1.38 10.79 8.06
C GLU A 65 -2.27 10.05 7.06
N ALA A 66 -2.02 10.22 5.75
CA ALA A 66 -2.78 9.54 4.70
C ALA A 66 -2.68 8.01 4.85
N SER A 67 -1.47 7.51 5.12
CA SER A 67 -1.19 6.09 5.37
C SER A 67 -1.96 5.57 6.58
N ALA A 68 -1.90 6.29 7.71
CA ALA A 68 -2.62 5.90 8.93
C ALA A 68 -4.14 5.87 8.70
N ARG A 69 -4.68 6.79 7.91
CA ARG A 69 -6.11 6.85 7.60
C ARG A 69 -6.56 5.74 6.65
N VAL A 70 -5.71 5.30 5.72
CA VAL A 70 -5.99 4.12 4.88
C VAL A 70 -6.13 2.87 5.74
N ILE A 71 -5.17 2.64 6.66
CA ILE A 71 -5.24 1.50 7.58
C ILE A 71 -6.48 1.59 8.45
N ALA A 72 -6.75 2.75 9.05
CA ALA A 72 -7.93 2.94 9.88
C ALA A 72 -9.24 2.72 9.12
N ALA A 73 -9.32 3.09 7.84
CA ALA A 73 -10.49 2.86 7.00
C ALA A 73 -10.71 1.36 6.73
N CYS A 74 -9.63 0.63 6.44
CA CYS A 74 -9.68 -0.81 6.25
C CYS A 74 -10.07 -1.56 7.55
N GLU A 75 -9.49 -1.20 8.69
CA GLU A 75 -9.82 -1.81 9.98
C GLU A 75 -11.28 -1.52 10.39
N GLN A 76 -11.76 -0.30 10.16
CA GLN A 76 -13.17 0.05 10.42
C GLN A 76 -14.15 -0.72 9.54
N ALA A 77 -13.76 -1.06 8.31
CA ALA A 77 -14.53 -1.91 7.43
C ALA A 77 -14.53 -3.40 7.87
N GLY A 78 -13.66 -3.78 8.82
CA GLY A 78 -13.51 -5.15 9.32
C GLY A 78 -12.45 -5.97 8.58
N GLY A 79 -11.47 -5.32 7.95
CA GLY A 79 -10.36 -5.98 7.28
C GLY A 79 -9.53 -6.82 8.26
N ILE A 80 -9.15 -8.03 7.83
CA ILE A 80 -8.35 -8.96 8.63
C ILE A 80 -6.87 -8.62 8.53
N GLU A 81 -6.43 -8.23 7.32
CA GLU A 81 -5.08 -7.78 7.03
C GLU A 81 -5.20 -6.49 6.21
N CYS A 82 -4.71 -5.38 6.76
CA CYS A 82 -4.74 -4.07 6.13
C CYS A 82 -3.32 -3.62 5.80
N SER A 83 -3.07 -3.22 4.55
CA SER A 83 -1.80 -2.68 4.09
C SER A 83 -1.96 -1.28 3.52
N VAL A 84 -0.88 -0.51 3.54
CA VAL A 84 -0.71 0.65 2.67
C VAL A 84 0.21 0.20 1.55
N ASP A 85 -0.23 0.33 0.31
CA ASP A 85 0.48 -0.19 -0.85
C ASP A 85 1.26 0.91 -1.56
N GLU A 86 0.72 2.13 -1.60
CA GLU A 86 1.41 3.30 -2.15
C GLU A 86 0.90 4.59 -1.50
N VAL A 87 1.78 5.59 -1.36
CA VAL A 87 1.43 6.91 -0.85
C VAL A 87 2.24 7.98 -1.56
N THR A 88 1.59 9.05 -1.99
CA THR A 88 2.27 10.18 -2.61
C THR A 88 1.62 11.50 -2.24
N ASN A 89 2.44 12.54 -2.14
CA ASN A 89 2.03 13.94 -2.11
C ASN A 89 2.38 14.66 -3.42
N GLU A 90 2.78 13.91 -4.45
CA GLU A 90 3.14 14.43 -5.77
C GLU A 90 1.96 14.32 -6.74
N ASN A 91 2.03 15.03 -7.87
CA ASN A 91 1.00 15.00 -8.91
C ASN A 91 1.10 13.73 -9.78
N LEU A 92 1.05 12.57 -9.13
CA LEU A 92 1.15 11.24 -9.74
C LEU A 92 -0.12 10.44 -9.44
N CYS A 93 -0.51 9.59 -10.39
CA CYS A 93 -1.46 8.52 -10.12
C CYS A 93 -0.77 7.42 -9.30
N ILE A 94 -1.44 6.96 -8.25
CA ILE A 94 -1.05 5.79 -7.47
C ILE A 94 -2.10 4.69 -7.64
N VAL A 95 -1.66 3.45 -7.66
CA VAL A 95 -2.53 2.28 -7.77
C VAL A 95 -2.13 1.23 -6.76
N SER A 96 -3.09 0.44 -6.34
CA SER A 96 -2.84 -0.87 -5.76
C SER A 96 -3.31 -1.95 -6.72
N VAL A 97 -2.41 -2.89 -6.99
CA VAL A 97 -2.68 -4.08 -7.80
C VAL A 97 -2.68 -5.29 -6.89
N ALA A 98 -3.73 -6.09 -6.99
CA ALA A 98 -3.90 -7.31 -6.20
C ALA A 98 -4.24 -8.49 -7.11
N ASP A 99 -3.82 -9.68 -6.66
CA ASP A 99 -4.14 -10.96 -7.27
C ASP A 99 -4.66 -11.89 -6.17
N ASP A 100 -5.97 -12.13 -6.12
CA ASP A 100 -6.59 -12.99 -5.11
C ASP A 100 -6.05 -14.44 -5.16
N GLY A 101 -5.69 -14.93 -6.34
CA GLY A 101 -5.18 -16.28 -6.55
C GLY A 101 -3.83 -16.50 -5.88
N ASN A 102 -2.97 -15.49 -5.95
CA ASN A 102 -1.63 -15.54 -5.35
C ASN A 102 -1.55 -14.82 -3.98
N SER A 103 -2.56 -14.00 -3.66
CA SER A 103 -2.53 -12.89 -2.68
C SER A 103 -1.22 -12.14 -2.65
N THR A 104 -0.81 -11.78 -3.85
CA THR A 104 0.19 -10.75 -4.07
C THR A 104 -0.53 -9.42 -4.10
N VAL A 105 0.04 -8.43 -3.41
CA VAL A 105 -0.38 -7.03 -3.50
C VAL A 105 0.87 -6.19 -3.75
N ALA A 106 0.76 -5.20 -4.63
CA ALA A 106 1.83 -4.23 -4.85
C ALA A 106 1.24 -2.88 -5.27
N GLY A 107 1.79 -1.82 -4.68
CA GLY A 107 1.54 -0.47 -5.09
C GLY A 107 2.47 -0.02 -6.21
N GLY A 108 2.02 0.96 -6.98
CA GLY A 108 2.85 1.63 -7.97
C GLY A 108 2.38 3.05 -8.23
N ALA A 109 3.29 3.87 -8.74
CA ALA A 109 3.06 5.29 -9.00
C ALA A 109 3.49 5.66 -10.42
N GLY A 110 2.78 6.62 -11.04
CA GLY A 110 3.11 7.09 -12.39
C GLY A 110 2.24 8.24 -12.86
N PRO A 111 2.56 8.87 -14.01
CA PRO A 111 1.78 9.99 -14.55
C PRO A 111 0.38 9.60 -15.03
N THR A 112 0.12 8.30 -15.21
CA THR A 112 -1.20 7.74 -15.52
C THR A 112 -1.43 6.45 -14.74
N VAL A 113 -2.69 6.00 -14.67
CA VAL A 113 -3.07 4.73 -14.04
C VAL A 113 -2.34 3.55 -14.67
N GLU A 114 -2.14 3.55 -15.99
CA GLU A 114 -1.43 2.50 -16.72
C GLU A 114 0.06 2.49 -16.37
N ALA A 115 0.69 3.67 -16.28
CA ALA A 115 2.08 3.78 -15.89
C ALA A 115 2.29 3.32 -14.44
N ALA A 116 1.39 3.72 -13.54
CA ALA A 116 1.38 3.30 -12.14
C ALA A 116 1.19 1.78 -12.01
N ARG A 117 0.31 1.18 -12.83
CA ARG A 117 0.16 -0.28 -12.89
C ARG A 117 1.44 -0.97 -13.35
N GLN A 118 2.08 -0.47 -14.40
CA GLN A 118 3.34 -1.05 -14.89
C GLN A 118 4.46 -0.96 -13.85
N ASP A 119 4.51 0.13 -13.08
CA ASP A 119 5.43 0.27 -11.94
C ASP A 119 5.13 -0.78 -10.86
N ALA A 120 3.87 -0.94 -10.46
CA ALA A 120 3.47 -1.97 -9.50
C ALA A 120 3.87 -3.40 -9.93
N LEU A 121 3.64 -3.75 -11.20
CA LEU A 121 4.02 -5.04 -11.77
C LEU A 121 5.54 -5.25 -11.76
N GLN A 122 6.31 -4.21 -12.10
CA GLN A 122 7.78 -4.27 -12.10
C GLN A 122 8.33 -4.42 -10.69
N ARG A 123 7.79 -3.70 -9.71
CA ARG A 123 8.18 -3.82 -8.29
C ARG A 123 7.87 -5.20 -7.74
N ALA A 124 6.69 -5.75 -8.03
CA ALA A 124 6.32 -7.10 -7.62
C ALA A 124 7.27 -8.15 -8.22
N ALA A 125 7.61 -8.03 -9.51
CA ALA A 125 8.58 -8.90 -10.17
C ALA A 125 9.99 -8.76 -9.56
N ALA A 126 10.44 -7.54 -9.27
CA ALA A 126 11.73 -7.28 -8.63
C ALA A 126 11.80 -7.86 -7.21
N ASN A 127 10.67 -7.91 -6.51
CA ASN A 127 10.53 -8.51 -5.18
C ASN A 127 10.31 -10.03 -5.22
N GLY A 128 10.43 -10.68 -6.38
CA GLY A 128 10.28 -12.13 -6.52
C GLY A 128 8.84 -12.63 -6.36
N THR A 129 7.86 -11.75 -6.44
CA THR A 129 6.43 -12.05 -6.32
C THR A 129 5.68 -11.61 -7.58
N PRO A 130 6.02 -12.15 -8.77
CA PRO A 130 5.34 -11.75 -9.99
C PRO A 130 3.84 -12.07 -9.91
N PHE A 131 3.05 -11.12 -10.38
CA PHE A 131 1.62 -11.28 -10.48
C PHE A 131 1.21 -12.37 -11.47
N GLY A 132 0.14 -13.09 -11.16
CA GLY A 132 -0.51 -14.01 -12.08
C GLY A 132 -1.40 -13.29 -13.10
N PRO A 133 -2.00 -14.03 -14.03
CA PRO A 133 -2.90 -13.48 -15.04
C PRO A 133 -4.20 -12.90 -14.46
N GLY A 134 -4.51 -13.20 -13.19
CA GLY A 134 -5.68 -12.67 -12.47
C GLY A 134 -5.46 -11.29 -11.83
N ALA A 135 -4.25 -10.74 -11.90
CA ALA A 135 -3.93 -9.48 -11.24
C ALA A 135 -4.65 -8.27 -11.85
N GLY A 136 -5.36 -7.54 -11.00
CA GLY A 136 -6.16 -6.37 -11.34
C GLY A 136 -5.84 -5.18 -10.46
N ILE A 137 -6.15 -3.98 -10.95
CA ILE A 137 -6.15 -2.78 -10.12
C ILE A 137 -7.37 -2.87 -9.19
N VAL A 138 -7.13 -2.92 -7.88
CA VAL A 138 -8.21 -2.93 -6.88
C VAL A 138 -8.61 -1.52 -6.48
N ILE A 139 -7.66 -0.59 -6.49
CA ILE A 139 -7.93 0.83 -6.30
C ILE A 139 -6.88 1.70 -6.98
N SER A 140 -7.29 2.89 -7.40
CA SER A 140 -6.43 3.91 -7.97
C SER A 140 -6.83 5.28 -7.46
N ALA A 141 -5.84 6.16 -7.35
CA ALA A 141 -6.03 7.57 -7.09
C ALA A 141 -5.17 8.39 -8.05
N CYS A 142 -5.73 9.46 -8.60
CA CYS A 142 -5.05 10.41 -9.45
C CYS A 142 -5.46 11.83 -9.02
N PRO A 143 -4.56 12.82 -9.16
CA PRO A 143 -4.88 14.23 -8.91
C PRO A 143 -5.95 14.80 -9.85
#